data_AF-A0A1A7KDG0-F1
#
_entry.id   AF-A0A1A7KDG0-F1
#
_cell.length_a   1.000
_cell.length_b   1.000
_cell.length_c   1.000
_cell.angle_alpha   90.00
_cell.angle_beta   90.00
_cell.angle_gamma   90.00
#
_symmetry.space_group_name_H-M   'P 1'
#
loop_
_entity.id
_entity.type
_entity.pdbx_description
1 polymer ?
#
loop_
_entity_poly.entity_id
_entity_poly.type
_entity_poly.pdbx_seq_one_letter_code
_entity_poly.pdbx_strand_id
1 'polypeptide(L)' 'MMAEYKILQEKGEEFKQKIIDLKKKGIKTEPAFGLLLGLENPYEDLLKF' A
#
# COMPACT_ATOMS: atom_id res chain seq x y z
N MET A 1 6.15 3.41 -6.60
CA MET A 1 7.53 3.08 -6.17
C MET A 1 7.84 1.60 -6.41
N MET A 2 9.13 1.20 -6.44
CA MET A 2 9.49 -0.23 -6.57
C MET A 2 8.97 -1.07 -5.38
N ALA A 3 9.00 -0.53 -4.16
CA ALA A 3 8.49 -1.20 -2.97
C ALA A 3 6.99 -1.55 -3.08
N GLU A 4 6.15 -0.58 -3.47
CA GLU A 4 4.71 -0.83 -3.69
C GLU A 4 4.47 -1.97 -4.68
N TYR A 5 5.21 -2.01 -5.79
CA TYR A 5 5.09 -3.07 -6.78
C TYR A 5 5.50 -4.44 -6.21
N LYS A 6 6.63 -4.51 -5.49
CA LYS A 6 7.05 -5.75 -4.81
C LYS A 6 6.01 -6.24 -3.82
N ILE A 7 5.50 -5.36 -2.98
CA ILE A 7 4.47 -5.69 -1.98
C ILE A 7 3.19 -6.18 -2.66
N LEU A 8 2.77 -5.56 -3.78
CA LEU A 8 1.61 -6.02 -4.54
C LEU A 8 1.82 -7.41 -5.14
N GLN A 9 3.03 -7.73 -5.63
CA GLN A 9 3.36 -9.06 -6.12
C GLN A 9 3.39 -10.10 -4.98
N GLU A 10 3.96 -9.75 -3.82
CA GLU A 10 4.05 -10.63 -2.65
C GLU A 10 2.71 -10.90 -1.98
N LYS A 11 1.85 -9.88 -1.86
CA LYS A 11 0.54 -9.99 -1.19
C LYS A 11 -0.59 -10.45 -2.12
N GLY A 12 -0.37 -10.37 -3.44
CA GLY A 12 -1.31 -10.85 -4.45
C GLY A 12 -2.53 -9.97 -4.68
N GLU A 13 -3.47 -10.47 -5.49
CA GLU A 13 -4.55 -9.68 -6.07
C GLU A 13 -5.58 -9.19 -5.04
N GLU A 14 -5.83 -9.96 -3.96
CA GLU A 14 -6.77 -9.53 -2.91
C GLU A 14 -6.28 -8.24 -2.22
N PHE A 15 -4.99 -8.16 -1.93
CA PHE A 15 -4.38 -6.97 -1.33
C PHE A 15 -4.45 -5.78 -2.29
N LYS A 16 -4.16 -6.01 -3.58
CA LYS A 16 -4.30 -4.99 -4.62
C LYS A 16 -5.72 -4.46 -4.72
N GLN A 17 -6.74 -5.33 -4.61
CA GLN A 17 -8.13 -4.91 -4.63
C GLN A 17 -8.47 -4.01 -3.43
N LYS A 18 -7.96 -4.32 -2.23
CA LYS A 18 -8.11 -3.46 -1.04
C LYS A 18 -7.47 -2.08 -1.26
N ILE A 19 -6.28 -2.01 -1.86
CA ILE A 19 -5.64 -0.74 -2.23
C ILE A 19 -6.52 0.04 -3.22
N ILE A 20 -7.05 -0.60 -4.25
CA ILE A 20 -7.96 0.04 -5.23
C ILE A 20 -9.21 0.58 -4.54
N ASP A 21 -9.81 -0.16 -3.62
CA ASP A 21 -11.02 0.26 -2.91
C ASP A 21 -10.76 1.45 -1.98
N LEU A 22 -9.59 1.49 -1.33
CA LEU A 22 -9.16 2.65 -0.54
C LEU A 22 -8.92 3.87 -1.44
N LYS A 23 -8.32 3.68 -2.62
CA LYS A 23 -8.14 4.75 -3.61
C LYS A 23 -9.47 5.31 -4.12
N LYS A 24 -10.47 4.46 -4.36
CA LYS A 24 -11.82 4.89 -4.73
C LYS A 24 -12.49 5.74 -3.65
N LYS A 25 -12.11 5.55 -2.37
CA LYS A 25 -12.57 6.37 -1.24
C LYS A 25 -11.78 7.68 -1.08
N GLY A 26 -10.85 7.99 -1.98
CA GLY A 26 -10.02 9.20 -1.95
C GLY A 26 -8.74 9.07 -1.11
N ILE A 27 -8.43 7.88 -0.60
CA ILE A 27 -7.19 7.65 0.16
C ILE A 27 -6.04 7.49 -0.83
N LYS A 28 -4.94 8.22 -0.62
CA LYS A 28 -3.75 8.10 -1.46
C LYS A 28 -3.10 6.73 -1.30
N THR A 29 -2.27 6.36 -2.27
CA THR A 29 -1.64 5.04 -2.30
C THR A 29 -0.83 4.76 -1.03
N GLU A 30 0.06 5.68 -0.64
CA GLU A 30 0.94 5.53 0.51
C GLU A 30 0.18 5.32 1.82
N PRO A 31 -0.79 6.17 2.24
CA PRO A 31 -1.59 5.91 3.43
C PRO A 31 -2.46 4.65 3.30
N ALA A 32 -2.88 4.25 2.10
CA ALA A 32 -3.59 2.97 1.93
C ALA A 32 -2.69 1.76 2.25
N PHE A 33 -1.43 1.78 1.81
CA PHE A 33 -0.45 0.77 2.23
C PHE A 33 -0.20 0.83 3.73
N GLY A 34 -0.08 2.03 4.30
CA GLY A 34 0.08 2.22 5.74
C GLY A 34 -1.05 1.59 6.56
N LEU A 35 -2.30 1.83 6.17
CA LEU A 35 -3.48 1.25 6.82
C LEU A 35 -3.51 -0.28 6.73
N LEU A 36 -3.12 -0.87 5.60
CA LEU A 36 -3.18 -2.32 5.40
C LEU A 36 -1.97 -3.08 5.97
N LEU A 37 -0.83 -2.42 6.11
CA LEU A 37 0.42 -3.01 6.62
C LEU A 37 0.74 -2.60 8.06
N GLY A 38 -0.03 -1.68 8.64
CA GLY A 38 0.20 -1.14 9.99
C GLY A 38 1.43 -0.24 10.08
N LEU A 39 1.74 0.51 9.01
CA LEU A 39 2.89 1.43 8.99
C LEU A 39 2.53 2.74 9.70
N GLU A 40 3.45 3.25 10.51
CA GLU A 40 3.28 4.49 11.25
C GLU A 40 3.55 5.72 10.35
N ASN A 41 4.57 5.62 9.48
CA ASN A 41 4.95 6.67 8.54
C ASN A 41 4.97 6.10 7.12
N PRO A 42 3.80 5.96 6.46
CA PRO A 42 3.67 5.11 5.28
C PRO A 42 4.61 5.46 4.13
N TYR A 43 4.89 6.75 3.92
CA TYR A 43 5.85 7.19 2.90
C TYR A 43 7.28 6.76 3.22
N GLU A 44 7.77 7.03 4.45
CA GLU A 44 9.13 6.69 4.86
C GLU A 44 9.34 5.18 5.01
N ASP A 45 8.32 4.48 5.50
CA ASP A 45 8.39 3.05 5.72
C ASP A 45 8.39 2.29 4.40
N LEU A 46 7.59 2.72 3.41
CA LEU A 46 7.64 2.14 2.05
C LEU A 46 8.99 2.37 1.35
N LEU A 47 9.72 3.43 1.69
CA LEU A 47 11.07 3.65 1.16
C LEU A 47 12.12 2.67 1.70
N LYS A 48 11.82 1.98 2.82
CA LYS A 48 12.73 1.00 3.46
C LYS A 48 12.50 -0.44 3.00
N PHE A 49 11.50 -0.70 2.16
CA PHE A 49 11.11 -2.03 1.64
C PHE A 49 11.86 -2.46 0.37
#